data_AF-A0A1D1YUW2-F1
#
_entry.id   AF-A0A1D1YUW2-F1
#
_cell.length_a   1.000
_cell.length_b   1.000
_cell.length_c   1.000
_cell.angle_alpha   90.00
_cell.angle_beta   90.00
_cell.angle_gamma   90.00
#
_symmetry.space_group_name_H-M   'P 1'
#
loop_
_entity.id
_entity.type
_entity.pdbx_description
1 polymer ?
#
loop_
_entity_poly.entity_id
_entity_poly.type
_entity_poly.pdbx_seq_one_letter_code
_entity_poly.pdbx_strand_id
1 'polypeptide(L)'
;MLQDVADMNLTDCHGKVGVPKQLVIPKDPYSIPEAVSKAGLTLPLVAKPLIVDGSAKSHELFLAYDHFSLSLLEPPLVLQEFVNHGGVLFKVFIVGDAIRVVRRFSLPDVSEHELANISGVFRFPRVSCSAASADDADLEPGVAELPPCPLLERLVKELRWKLGLRLFNIDIIREHGTKDRYYVIDINYFPGYGKMPGYEHIFTDFLLGLVQSKYKRRQENT
;
A
#
# COMPACT_ATOMS: atom_id res chain seq x y z
N MET A 1 -9.91 4.68 4.53
CA MET A 1 -8.44 4.74 4.58
C MET A 1 -7.84 5.12 3.23
N LEU A 2 -7.93 4.28 2.17
CA LEU A 2 -7.39 4.69 0.86
C LEU A 2 -8.16 5.85 0.22
N GLN A 3 -9.48 5.92 0.41
CA GLN A 3 -10.27 7.06 -0.05
C GLN A 3 -9.77 8.38 0.55
N ASP A 4 -9.35 8.37 1.83
CA ASP A 4 -8.82 9.55 2.50
C ASP A 4 -7.56 10.10 1.82
N VAL A 5 -6.75 9.23 1.19
CA VAL A 5 -5.59 9.60 0.37
C VAL A 5 -6.01 10.17 -0.97
N ALA A 6 -6.99 9.54 -1.64
CA ALA A 6 -7.49 10.00 -2.94
C ALA A 6 -8.08 11.42 -2.86
N ASP A 7 -8.64 11.79 -1.70
CA ASP A 7 -9.20 13.11 -1.45
C ASP A 7 -8.15 14.16 -1.00
N MET A 8 -6.85 13.79 -0.91
CA MET A 8 -5.79 14.73 -0.53
C MET A 8 -5.25 15.50 -1.73
N ASN A 9 -5.04 16.79 -1.54
CA ASN A 9 -4.27 17.59 -2.48
C ASN A 9 -2.83 17.75 -1.99
N LEU A 10 -1.94 16.87 -2.48
CA LEU A 10 -0.52 16.85 -2.15
C LEU A 10 0.36 17.51 -3.23
N THR A 11 -0.19 18.45 -4.01
CA THR A 11 0.61 19.25 -4.94
C THR A 11 1.74 19.99 -4.19
N ASP A 12 2.90 20.07 -4.84
CA ASP A 12 4.09 20.82 -4.40
C ASP A 12 4.99 20.17 -3.34
N CYS A 13 5.06 18.83 -3.28
CA CYS A 13 5.95 18.12 -2.33
C CYS A 13 6.93 17.16 -2.98
N HIS A 14 7.65 17.59 -4.03
CA HIS A 14 8.65 16.76 -4.72
C HIS A 14 8.08 15.45 -5.29
N GLY A 15 6.77 15.39 -5.49
CA GLY A 15 6.06 14.23 -6.04
C GLY A 15 4.55 14.39 -5.99
N LYS A 16 3.86 13.50 -6.70
CA LYS A 16 2.41 13.31 -6.70
C LYS A 16 2.12 11.98 -6.03
N VAL A 17 1.18 11.99 -5.09
CA VAL A 17 0.68 10.79 -4.43
C VAL A 17 -0.76 10.58 -4.84
N GLY A 18 -1.09 9.37 -5.27
CA GLY A 18 -2.46 8.95 -5.57
C GLY A 18 -2.78 7.58 -5.01
N VAL A 19 -3.92 7.06 -5.44
CA VAL A 19 -4.34 5.67 -5.21
C VAL A 19 -4.75 5.11 -6.57
N PRO A 20 -4.32 3.89 -6.95
CA PRO A 20 -4.79 3.29 -8.19
C PRO A 20 -6.31 3.09 -8.13
N LYS A 21 -7.01 3.18 -9.28
CA LYS A 21 -8.46 3.00 -9.27
C LYS A 21 -8.79 1.63 -8.69
N GLN A 22 -9.86 1.58 -7.92
CA GLN A 22 -10.28 0.35 -7.27
C GLN A 22 -11.79 0.24 -7.17
N LEU A 23 -12.27 -0.99 -7.09
CA LEU A 23 -13.67 -1.35 -7.04
C LEU A 23 -13.86 -2.48 -6.03
N VAL A 24 -14.83 -2.31 -5.13
CA VAL A 24 -15.24 -3.36 -4.19
C VAL A 24 -16.29 -4.24 -4.86
N ILE A 25 -16.03 -5.55 -4.92
CA ILE A 25 -17.00 -6.55 -5.35
C ILE A 25 -17.48 -7.31 -4.11
N PRO A 26 -18.73 -7.10 -3.66
CA PRO A 26 -19.18 -7.63 -2.38
C PRO A 26 -19.62 -9.09 -2.43
N LYS A 27 -20.24 -9.57 -3.53
CA LYS A 27 -20.89 -10.89 -3.55
C LYS A 27 -20.87 -11.61 -4.90
N ASP A 28 -21.43 -11.00 -5.95
CA ASP A 28 -21.73 -11.73 -7.18
C ASP A 28 -20.50 -11.82 -8.12
N PRO A 29 -19.88 -13.01 -8.28
CA PRO A 29 -18.73 -13.18 -9.16
C PRO A 29 -19.06 -12.95 -10.64
N TYR A 30 -20.30 -13.22 -11.06
CA TYR A 30 -20.71 -13.08 -12.46
C TYR A 30 -20.85 -11.62 -12.88
N SER A 31 -21.07 -10.72 -11.91
CA SER A 31 -21.15 -9.27 -12.14
C SER A 31 -19.78 -8.60 -12.34
N ILE A 32 -18.68 -9.30 -12.03
CA ILE A 32 -17.34 -8.69 -11.98
C ILE A 32 -16.94 -8.05 -13.33
N PRO A 33 -17.04 -8.73 -14.49
CA PRO A 33 -16.58 -8.16 -15.76
C PRO A 33 -17.36 -6.88 -16.13
N GLU A 34 -18.68 -6.89 -15.95
CA GLU A 34 -19.54 -5.74 -16.23
C GLU A 34 -19.23 -4.59 -15.26
N ALA A 35 -19.09 -4.89 -13.96
CA ALA A 35 -18.80 -3.89 -12.94
C ALA A 35 -17.43 -3.22 -13.19
N VAL A 36 -16.42 -4.00 -13.60
CA VAL A 36 -15.09 -3.50 -14.01
C VAL A 36 -15.20 -2.58 -15.23
N SER A 37 -15.92 -3.00 -16.26
CA SER A 37 -16.12 -2.20 -17.48
C SER A 37 -16.84 -0.88 -17.17
N LYS A 38 -17.91 -0.94 -16.38
CA LYS A 38 -18.70 0.24 -15.96
C LYS A 38 -17.90 1.21 -15.11
N ALA A 39 -17.02 0.71 -14.24
CA ALA A 39 -16.13 1.53 -13.42
C ALA A 39 -14.89 2.02 -14.18
N GLY A 40 -14.65 1.54 -15.41
CA GLY A 40 -13.54 1.97 -16.26
C GLY A 40 -12.17 1.68 -15.65
N LEU A 41 -12.00 0.51 -15.03
CA LEU A 41 -10.68 0.02 -14.61
C LEU A 41 -9.95 -0.62 -15.79
N THR A 42 -8.63 -0.48 -15.78
CA THR A 42 -7.71 -0.98 -16.80
C THR A 42 -7.01 -2.24 -16.30
N LEU A 43 -6.96 -3.28 -17.13
CA LEU A 43 -6.21 -4.50 -16.82
C LEU A 43 -4.68 -4.26 -16.93
N PRO A 44 -3.86 -4.99 -16.16
CA PRO A 44 -4.25 -6.06 -15.24
C PRO A 44 -4.76 -5.53 -13.88
N LEU A 45 -5.59 -6.33 -13.19
CA LEU A 45 -6.16 -5.97 -11.89
C LEU A 45 -5.66 -6.88 -10.77
N VAL A 46 -5.20 -6.29 -9.67
CA VAL A 46 -4.90 -6.99 -8.43
C VAL A 46 -6.20 -7.23 -7.68
N ALA A 47 -6.56 -8.50 -7.47
CA ALA A 47 -7.67 -8.89 -6.63
C ALA A 47 -7.19 -9.18 -5.20
N LYS A 48 -7.78 -8.47 -4.23
CA LYS A 48 -7.52 -8.56 -2.81
C LYS A 48 -8.75 -9.14 -2.11
N PRO A 49 -8.77 -10.42 -1.69
CA PRO A 49 -9.87 -10.98 -0.92
C PRO A 49 -10.13 -10.15 0.35
N LEU A 50 -11.40 -9.89 0.65
CA LEU A 50 -11.83 -9.19 1.85
C LEU A 50 -12.15 -10.15 3.01
N ILE A 51 -12.14 -11.45 2.76
CA ILE A 51 -12.30 -12.46 3.80
C ILE A 51 -11.03 -12.44 4.66
N VAL A 52 -11.17 -12.11 5.94
CA VAL A 52 -10.09 -12.16 6.94
C VAL A 52 -10.43 -13.27 7.93
N ASP A 53 -10.24 -14.52 7.52
CA ASP A 53 -10.47 -15.69 8.40
C ASP A 53 -9.19 -16.19 9.08
N GLY A 54 -8.06 -15.50 8.85
CA GLY A 54 -6.75 -15.86 9.41
C GLY A 54 -6.12 -17.10 8.77
N SER A 55 -6.76 -17.71 7.77
CA SER A 55 -6.20 -18.81 7.00
C SER A 55 -5.19 -18.29 5.98
N ALA A 56 -4.28 -19.16 5.52
CA ALA A 56 -3.35 -18.81 4.44
C ALA A 56 -4.07 -18.34 3.15
N LYS A 57 -5.31 -18.79 2.92
CA LYS A 57 -6.15 -18.39 1.77
C LYS A 57 -6.67 -16.96 1.86
N SER A 58 -6.88 -16.43 3.08
CA SER A 58 -7.23 -15.00 3.29
C SER A 58 -6.11 -14.02 2.95
N HIS A 59 -4.94 -14.55 2.58
CA HIS A 59 -3.74 -13.78 2.28
C HIS A 59 -3.21 -14.08 0.87
N GLU A 60 -4.04 -14.56 -0.06
CA GLU A 60 -3.64 -14.72 -1.45
C GLU A 60 -4.00 -13.46 -2.26
N LEU A 61 -3.11 -13.03 -3.15
CA LEU A 61 -3.39 -12.00 -4.15
C LEU A 61 -3.47 -12.65 -5.52
N PHE A 62 -4.41 -12.20 -6.32
CA PHE A 62 -4.57 -12.68 -7.69
C PHE A 62 -4.32 -11.52 -8.64
N LEU A 63 -3.66 -11.79 -9.76
CA LEU A 63 -3.52 -10.83 -10.85
C LEU A 63 -4.36 -11.33 -12.03
N ALA A 64 -5.39 -10.56 -12.36
CA ALA A 64 -6.29 -10.81 -13.47
C ALA A 64 -5.80 -10.03 -14.69
N TYR A 65 -5.44 -10.73 -15.76
CA TYR A 65 -4.85 -10.14 -16.97
C TYR A 65 -5.88 -9.85 -18.06
N ASP A 66 -7.00 -10.57 -18.05
CA ASP A 66 -8.02 -10.49 -19.08
C ASP A 66 -9.44 -10.53 -18.48
N HIS A 67 -10.45 -10.18 -19.29
CA HIS A 67 -11.84 -10.17 -18.84
C HIS A 67 -12.40 -11.56 -18.49
N PHE A 68 -11.88 -12.64 -19.08
CA PHE A 68 -12.31 -14.00 -18.77
C PHE A 68 -11.85 -14.39 -17.36
N SER A 69 -10.61 -14.03 -17.01
CA SER A 69 -9.97 -14.26 -15.73
C SER A 69 -10.72 -13.60 -14.57
N LEU A 70 -11.38 -12.46 -14.81
CA LEU A 70 -12.24 -11.80 -13.83
C LEU A 70 -13.40 -12.67 -13.34
N SER A 71 -13.92 -13.55 -14.21
CA SER A 71 -15.04 -14.43 -13.89
C SER A 71 -14.64 -15.62 -13.00
N LEU A 72 -13.33 -15.83 -12.82
CA LEU A 72 -12.76 -16.89 -11.97
C LEU A 72 -12.51 -16.41 -10.53
N LEU A 73 -12.72 -15.12 -10.24
CA LEU A 73 -12.47 -14.54 -8.94
C LEU A 73 -13.67 -14.75 -7.99
N GLU A 74 -13.39 -14.99 -6.72
CA GLU A 74 -14.40 -15.26 -5.69
C GLU A 74 -14.54 -14.06 -4.73
N PRO A 75 -15.68 -13.34 -4.73
CA PRO A 75 -15.97 -12.29 -3.76
C PRO A 75 -16.17 -12.84 -2.33
N PRO A 76 -16.09 -11.97 -1.28
CA PRO A 76 -15.88 -10.53 -1.35
C PRO A 76 -14.41 -10.17 -1.62
N LEU A 77 -14.17 -9.21 -2.51
CA LEU A 77 -12.83 -8.77 -2.86
C LEU A 77 -12.78 -7.29 -3.27
N VAL A 78 -11.57 -6.73 -3.30
CA VAL A 78 -11.27 -5.45 -3.94
C VAL A 78 -10.45 -5.72 -5.19
N LEU A 79 -10.89 -5.17 -6.32
CA LEU A 79 -10.08 -5.07 -7.53
C LEU A 79 -9.39 -3.72 -7.54
N GLN A 80 -8.09 -3.69 -7.78
CA GLN A 80 -7.29 -2.48 -7.87
C GLN A 80 -6.43 -2.54 -9.14
N GLU A 81 -6.34 -1.44 -9.88
CA GLU A 81 -5.46 -1.35 -11.04
C GLU A 81 -4.01 -1.66 -10.65
N PHE A 82 -3.36 -2.52 -11.44
CA PHE A 82 -1.95 -2.78 -11.30
C PHE A 82 -1.14 -1.65 -11.92
N VAL A 83 -0.11 -1.20 -11.21
CA VAL A 83 0.82 -0.17 -11.69
C VAL A 83 2.20 -0.80 -11.68
N ASN A 84 2.88 -0.82 -12.83
CA ASN A 84 4.29 -1.25 -12.88
C ASN A 84 5.12 -0.35 -11.95
N HIS A 85 5.97 -0.95 -11.12
CA HIS A 85 6.71 -0.28 -10.06
C HIS A 85 8.09 -0.89 -9.79
N GLY A 86 8.65 -1.62 -10.76
CA GLY A 86 9.99 -2.20 -10.69
C GLY A 86 10.13 -3.29 -9.63
N GLY A 87 9.02 -3.90 -9.20
CA GLY A 87 9.04 -4.97 -8.20
C GLY A 87 9.43 -4.52 -6.78
N VAL A 88 9.37 -3.22 -6.46
CA VAL A 88 9.74 -2.70 -5.13
C VAL A 88 8.59 -1.94 -4.47
N LEU A 89 8.31 -2.32 -3.22
CA LEU A 89 7.38 -1.66 -2.33
C LEU A 89 8.14 -0.92 -1.23
N PHE A 90 7.72 0.32 -0.95
CA PHE A 90 8.16 1.10 0.20
C PHE A 90 7.15 0.97 1.33
N LYS A 91 7.51 0.23 2.36
CA LYS A 91 6.70 0.11 3.58
C LYS A 91 7.09 1.21 4.55
N VAL A 92 6.21 2.18 4.71
CA VAL A 92 6.39 3.36 5.56
C VAL A 92 5.72 3.08 6.90
N PHE A 93 6.49 2.92 7.96
CA PHE A 93 6.01 2.79 9.33
C PHE A 93 5.90 4.15 10.01
N ILE A 94 4.79 4.36 10.71
CA ILE A 94 4.48 5.58 11.44
C ILE A 94 4.29 5.23 12.91
N VAL A 95 5.06 5.91 13.78
CA VAL A 95 4.95 5.82 15.23
C VAL A 95 4.93 7.24 15.81
N GLY A 96 3.73 7.76 16.06
CA GLY A 96 3.56 9.17 16.43
C GLY A 96 3.99 10.08 15.28
N ASP A 97 5.07 10.82 15.49
CA ASP A 97 5.68 11.70 14.47
C ASP A 97 6.89 11.05 13.78
N ALA A 98 7.36 9.89 14.27
CA ALA A 98 8.47 9.17 13.66
C ALA A 98 8.04 8.42 12.40
N ILE A 99 8.84 8.56 11.34
CA ILE A 99 8.67 7.87 10.06
C ILE A 99 9.89 6.99 9.81
N ARG A 100 9.64 5.73 9.45
CA ARG A 100 10.67 4.78 9.01
C ARG A 100 10.23 4.07 7.74
N VAL A 101 11.10 4.06 6.74
CA VAL A 101 10.82 3.41 5.45
C VAL A 101 11.70 2.18 5.33
N VAL A 102 11.12 1.07 4.88
CA VAL A 102 11.86 -0.14 4.50
C VAL A 102 11.47 -0.55 3.09
N ARG A 103 12.43 -1.06 2.32
CA ARG A 103 12.16 -1.63 1.00
C ARG A 103 11.75 -3.09 1.11
N ARG A 104 10.80 -3.49 0.27
CA ARG A 104 10.30 -4.86 0.15
C ARG A 104 10.25 -5.24 -1.31
N PHE A 105 10.57 -6.49 -1.62
CA PHE A 105 10.18 -7.02 -2.92
C PHE A 105 8.64 -7.02 -3.03
N SER A 106 8.18 -6.85 -4.26
CA SER A 106 6.78 -6.73 -4.64
C SER A 106 6.55 -7.52 -5.93
N LEU A 107 5.35 -7.43 -6.49
CA LEU A 107 5.01 -8.03 -7.77
C LEU A 107 5.91 -7.46 -8.89
N PRO A 108 6.52 -8.32 -9.73
CA PRO A 108 7.30 -7.84 -10.86
C PRO A 108 6.42 -7.10 -11.86
N ASP A 109 7.04 -6.27 -12.69
CA ASP A 109 6.32 -5.56 -13.74
C ASP A 109 5.74 -6.51 -14.77
N VAL A 110 4.62 -6.08 -15.36
CA VAL A 110 3.94 -6.77 -16.44
C VAL A 110 4.27 -6.07 -17.75
N SER A 111 4.75 -6.85 -18.72
CA SER A 111 5.00 -6.40 -20.09
C SER A 111 3.76 -6.54 -20.98
N GLU A 112 3.68 -5.72 -22.04
CA GLU A 112 2.60 -5.84 -23.06
C GLU A 112 2.58 -7.22 -23.73
N HIS A 113 3.75 -7.85 -23.89
CA HIS A 113 3.86 -9.19 -24.46
C HIS A 113 3.29 -10.26 -23.52
N GLU A 114 3.42 -10.08 -22.21
CA GLU A 114 2.76 -10.94 -21.21
C GLU A 114 1.25 -10.73 -21.25
N LEU A 115 0.76 -9.49 -21.32
CA LEU A 115 -0.67 -9.19 -21.50
C LEU A 115 -1.27 -9.86 -22.75
N ALA A 116 -0.50 -9.98 -23.84
CA ALA A 116 -0.95 -10.61 -25.08
C ALA A 116 -0.93 -12.15 -25.07
N ASN A 117 -0.07 -12.78 -24.25
CA ASN A 117 0.17 -14.22 -24.27
C ASN A 117 -0.29 -14.97 -23.01
N ILE A 118 -0.57 -14.25 -21.93
CA ILE A 118 -1.10 -14.81 -20.69
C ILE A 118 -2.63 -14.80 -20.76
N SER A 119 -3.23 -15.99 -20.79
CA SER A 119 -4.67 -16.16 -20.55
C SER A 119 -4.89 -16.70 -19.13
N GLY A 120 -5.74 -16.05 -18.35
CA GLY A 120 -6.18 -16.53 -17.04
C GLY A 120 -5.67 -15.74 -15.82
N VAL A 121 -5.89 -16.30 -14.62
CA VAL A 121 -5.52 -15.70 -13.34
C VAL A 121 -4.20 -16.30 -12.86
N PHE A 122 -3.18 -15.46 -12.67
CA PHE A 122 -1.97 -15.90 -11.98
C PHE A 122 -2.13 -15.72 -10.48
N ARG A 123 -1.88 -16.83 -9.76
CA ARG A 123 -1.78 -16.82 -8.31
C ARG A 123 -0.39 -16.38 -7.92
N PHE A 124 -0.32 -15.28 -7.19
CA PHE A 124 0.88 -14.94 -6.46
C PHE A 124 0.62 -15.29 -4.99
N PRO A 125 1.46 -16.12 -4.34
CA PRO A 125 1.53 -16.03 -2.88
C PRO A 125 1.77 -14.55 -2.59
N ARG A 126 0.95 -13.90 -1.73
CA ARG A 126 1.07 -12.45 -1.46
C ARG A 126 2.52 -12.04 -1.52
N VAL A 127 2.94 -11.33 -2.56
CA VAL A 127 4.37 -10.97 -2.70
C VAL A 127 4.70 -9.86 -1.69
N SER A 128 3.68 -9.25 -1.07
CA SER A 128 3.84 -8.54 0.21
C SER A 128 4.33 -9.43 1.37
N CYS A 129 4.40 -10.75 1.15
CA CYS A 129 4.96 -11.78 2.03
C CYS A 129 6.26 -12.39 1.46
N SER A 130 6.92 -11.76 0.48
CA SER A 130 8.37 -11.75 0.55
C SER A 130 8.72 -10.92 1.79
N ALA A 131 8.74 -11.59 2.93
CA ALA A 131 9.31 -11.08 4.17
C ALA A 131 10.76 -10.59 3.96
N ALA A 132 11.38 -10.99 2.85
CA ALA A 132 12.66 -10.49 2.36
C ALA A 132 12.62 -8.97 2.26
N SER A 133 13.44 -8.34 3.10
CA SER A 133 13.86 -6.97 2.89
C SER A 133 14.52 -6.88 1.51
N ALA A 134 14.27 -5.77 0.81
CA ALA A 134 15.01 -5.42 -0.39
C ALA A 134 16.03 -4.30 -0.10
N ASP A 135 16.32 -4.03 1.19
CA ASP A 135 17.23 -2.96 1.56
C ASP A 135 18.69 -3.22 1.14
N ASP A 136 19.10 -4.49 1.15
CA ASP A 136 20.44 -4.94 0.78
C ASP A 136 20.49 -5.54 -0.64
N ALA A 137 19.40 -5.44 -1.39
CA ALA A 137 19.32 -5.97 -2.74
C ALA A 137 20.02 -5.03 -3.75
N ASP A 138 20.72 -5.61 -4.72
CA ASP A 138 21.27 -4.87 -5.86
C ASP A 138 20.12 -4.54 -6.81
N LEU A 139 19.58 -3.34 -6.66
CA LEU A 139 18.43 -2.80 -7.39
C LEU A 139 18.89 -1.65 -8.26
N GLU A 140 18.21 -1.45 -9.40
CA GLU A 140 18.50 -0.28 -10.23
C GLU A 140 18.35 1.03 -9.41
N PRO A 141 19.29 1.98 -9.52
CA PRO A 141 19.30 3.18 -8.68
C PRO A 141 17.98 3.96 -8.70
N GLY A 142 17.34 4.02 -9.88
CA GLY A 142 16.06 4.70 -10.09
C GLY A 142 14.85 3.96 -9.50
N VAL A 143 14.97 2.67 -9.19
CA VAL A 143 13.92 1.86 -8.53
C VAL A 143 14.13 1.85 -7.01
N ALA A 144 15.39 1.84 -6.57
CA ALA A 144 15.78 1.75 -5.16
C ALA A 144 15.64 3.06 -4.37
N GLU A 145 15.62 4.21 -5.04
CA GLU A 145 15.53 5.53 -4.38
C GLU A 145 14.25 5.63 -3.54
N LEU A 146 14.40 6.06 -2.28
CA LEU A 146 13.29 6.20 -1.34
C LEU A 146 12.38 7.38 -1.72
N PRO A 147 11.07 7.32 -1.40
CA PRO A 147 10.20 8.48 -1.51
C PRO A 147 10.77 9.67 -0.72
N PRO A 148 10.73 10.92 -1.26
CA PRO A 148 11.31 12.08 -0.60
C PRO A 148 10.76 12.30 0.82
N CYS A 149 11.63 12.56 1.79
CA CYS A 149 11.19 12.82 3.18
C CYS A 149 10.11 13.91 3.28
N PRO A 150 10.19 15.08 2.59
CA PRO A 150 9.15 16.09 2.67
C PRO A 150 7.78 15.61 2.17
N LEU A 151 7.76 14.72 1.16
CA LEU A 151 6.53 14.10 0.66
C LEU A 151 5.90 13.22 1.75
N LEU A 152 6.71 12.36 2.38
CA LEU A 152 6.25 11.45 3.42
C LEU A 152 5.79 12.19 4.66
N GLU A 153 6.50 13.21 5.10
CA GLU A 153 6.13 14.03 6.26
C GLU A 153 4.75 14.68 6.07
N ARG A 154 4.51 15.29 4.90
CA ARG A 154 3.21 15.89 4.60
C ARG A 154 2.11 14.84 4.50
N LEU A 155 2.34 13.76 3.75
CA LEU A 155 1.38 12.66 3.62
C LEU A 155 0.98 12.06 4.98
N VAL A 156 1.97 11.76 5.82
CA VAL A 156 1.76 11.17 7.15
C VAL A 156 1.04 12.15 8.07
N LYS A 157 1.39 13.44 8.04
CA LYS A 157 0.70 14.47 8.83
C LYS A 157 -0.79 14.56 8.48
N GLU A 158 -1.12 14.64 7.20
CA GLU A 158 -2.51 14.70 6.73
C GLU A 158 -3.28 13.41 7.07
N LEU A 159 -2.67 12.24 6.86
CA LEU A 159 -3.28 10.96 7.20
C LEU A 159 -3.55 10.81 8.70
N ARG A 160 -2.61 11.22 9.54
CA ARG A 160 -2.79 11.21 11.01
C ARG A 160 -3.96 12.09 11.42
N TRP A 161 -4.08 13.28 10.83
CA TRP A 161 -5.17 14.20 11.14
C TRP A 161 -6.52 13.66 10.69
N LYS A 162 -6.62 13.17 9.45
CA LYS A 162 -7.86 12.63 8.88
C LYS A 162 -8.31 11.32 9.53
N LEU A 163 -7.38 10.39 9.77
CA LEU A 163 -7.71 9.06 10.31
C LEU A 163 -7.72 9.02 11.84
N GLY A 164 -7.14 10.02 12.51
CA GLY A 164 -6.95 10.02 13.97
C GLY A 164 -5.98 8.94 14.47
N LEU A 165 -5.21 8.33 13.56
CA LEU A 165 -4.28 7.25 13.89
C LEU A 165 -2.91 7.81 14.28
N ARG A 166 -2.18 7.06 15.12
CA ARG A 166 -0.78 7.35 15.45
C ARG A 166 0.17 6.17 15.25
N LEU A 167 -0.38 4.96 15.11
CA LEU A 167 0.37 3.73 14.92
C LEU A 167 -0.25 3.03 13.71
N PHE A 168 0.40 3.17 12.56
CA PHE A 168 -0.02 2.57 11.31
C PHE A 168 1.19 2.45 10.38
N ASN A 169 1.06 1.68 9.30
CA ASN A 169 1.95 1.77 8.15
C ASN A 169 1.16 2.07 6.89
N ILE A 170 1.89 2.54 5.89
CA ILE A 170 1.43 2.78 4.54
C ILE A 170 2.34 1.98 3.61
N ASP A 171 1.74 1.25 2.67
CA ASP A 171 2.46 0.56 1.62
C ASP A 171 2.38 1.43 0.35
N ILE A 172 3.53 1.91 -0.11
CA ILE A 172 3.67 2.85 -1.23
C ILE A 172 4.47 2.19 -2.35
N ILE A 173 4.03 2.34 -3.60
CA ILE A 173 4.79 2.01 -4.80
C ILE A 173 5.11 3.28 -5.60
N ARG A 174 6.17 3.26 -6.40
CA ARG A 174 6.50 4.32 -7.36
C ARG A 174 6.25 3.80 -8.77
N GLU A 175 5.56 4.57 -9.60
CA GLU A 175 5.31 4.19 -11.00
C GLU A 175 6.62 4.08 -11.76
N HIS A 176 6.89 2.90 -12.33
CA HIS A 176 8.11 2.63 -13.08
C HIS A 176 8.21 3.56 -14.29
N GLY A 177 9.42 4.07 -14.54
CA GLY A 177 9.70 5.05 -15.58
C GLY A 177 9.45 6.49 -15.12
N THR A 178 8.87 6.69 -13.93
CA THR A 178 8.66 8.02 -13.35
C THR A 178 9.54 8.23 -12.13
N LYS A 179 9.87 9.50 -11.86
CA LYS A 179 10.65 9.87 -10.66
C LYS A 179 9.75 10.31 -9.51
N ASP A 180 8.57 10.81 -9.81
CA ASP A 180 7.79 11.66 -8.91
C ASP A 180 6.35 11.18 -8.70
N ARG A 181 5.92 10.05 -9.28
CA ARG A 181 4.56 9.51 -9.10
C ARG A 181 4.53 8.31 -8.18
N TYR A 182 3.81 8.46 -7.08
CA TYR A 182 3.69 7.48 -6.01
C TYR A 182 2.23 7.09 -5.83
N TYR A 183 2.01 5.83 -5.48
CA TYR A 183 0.68 5.31 -5.20
C TYR A 183 0.65 4.62 -3.85
N VAL A 184 -0.31 5.01 -3.01
CA VAL A 184 -0.62 4.29 -1.78
C VAL A 184 -1.54 3.13 -2.12
N ILE A 185 -1.09 1.90 -1.85
CA ILE A 185 -1.83 0.68 -2.21
C ILE A 185 -2.46 -0.02 -1.01
N ASP A 186 -1.98 0.26 0.21
CA ASP A 186 -2.52 -0.29 1.45
C ASP A 186 -2.18 0.58 2.67
N ILE A 187 -3.05 0.57 3.68
CA ILE A 187 -2.86 1.23 4.98
C ILE A 187 -3.34 0.26 6.06
N ASN A 188 -2.44 -0.12 6.98
CA ASN A 188 -2.82 -1.00 8.09
C ASN A 188 -2.72 -0.27 9.43
N TYR A 189 -3.77 -0.40 10.24
CA TYR A 189 -3.77 0.03 11.62
C TYR A 189 -2.94 -0.93 12.47
N PHE A 190 -2.03 -0.40 13.29
CA PHE A 190 -1.17 -1.16 14.20
C PHE A 190 -0.56 -2.42 13.55
N PRO A 191 0.32 -2.26 12.55
CA PRO A 191 0.98 -3.40 11.90
C PRO A 191 1.98 -4.09 12.85
N GLY A 192 2.52 -5.22 12.41
CA GLY A 192 3.69 -5.80 13.05
C GLY A 192 4.94 -4.93 12.83
N TYR A 193 5.48 -4.35 13.90
CA TYR A 193 6.67 -3.49 13.86
C TYR A 193 8.00 -4.23 14.03
N GLY A 194 8.00 -5.55 14.29
CA GLY A 194 9.23 -6.30 14.54
C GLY A 194 10.23 -6.35 13.37
N LYS A 195 9.82 -5.88 12.18
CA LYS A 195 10.70 -5.72 11.01
C LYS A 195 11.05 -4.26 10.70
N MET A 196 10.70 -3.32 11.59
CA MET A 196 11.09 -1.92 11.50
C MET A 196 12.42 -1.74 12.23
N PRO A 197 13.48 -1.23 11.57
CA PRO A 197 14.75 -0.98 12.23
C PRO A 197 14.62 -0.03 13.43
N GLY A 198 15.15 -0.44 14.58
CA GLY A 198 15.14 0.35 15.82
C GLY A 198 13.76 0.55 16.43
N TYR A 199 12.81 -0.37 16.21
CA TYR A 199 11.45 -0.22 16.70
C TYR A 199 11.36 -0.10 18.23
N GLU A 200 12.23 -0.77 18.98
CA GLU A 200 12.25 -0.74 20.44
C GLU A 200 12.44 0.69 20.96
N HIS A 201 13.43 1.40 20.42
CA HIS A 201 13.74 2.77 20.81
C HIS A 201 12.63 3.74 20.40
N ILE A 202 12.18 3.64 19.14
CA ILE A 202 11.13 4.52 18.60
C ILE A 202 9.82 4.37 19.40
N PHE A 203 9.43 3.14 19.75
CA PHE A 203 8.25 2.90 20.58
C PHE A 203 8.41 3.43 22.00
N THR A 204 9.59 3.21 22.59
CA THR A 204 9.89 3.70 23.95
C THR A 204 9.79 5.23 24.00
N ASP A 205 10.43 5.92 23.06
CA ASP A 205 10.39 7.38 22.93
C ASP A 205 8.97 7.89 22.70
N PHE A 206 8.20 7.22 21.84
CA PHE A 206 6.80 7.54 21.61
C PHE A 206 5.97 7.46 22.89
N LEU A 207 6.06 6.34 23.63
CA LEU A 207 5.31 6.15 24.87
C LEU A 207 5.70 7.16 25.95
N LEU A 208 7.00 7.43 26.10
CA LEU A 208 7.51 8.46 27.00
C LEU A 208 6.96 9.85 26.64
N GLY A 209 6.96 10.20 25.36
CA GLY A 209 6.39 11.45 24.86
C GLY A 209 4.92 11.60 25.21
N LEU A 210 4.12 10.52 25.10
CA LEU A 210 2.69 10.56 25.48
C LEU A 210 2.49 10.86 26.96
N VAL A 211 3.32 10.28 27.83
CA VAL A 211 3.26 10.53 29.27
C VAL A 211 3.59 11.99 29.56
N GLN A 212 4.67 12.51 28.99
CA GLN A 212 5.08 13.91 29.17
C GLN A 212 4.03 14.91 28.66
N SER A 213 3.45 14.68 27.48
CA SER A 213 2.37 15.53 26.95
C SER A 213 1.09 15.47 27.77
N LYS A 214 0.81 14.37 28.46
CA LYS A 214 -0.32 14.28 29.40
C LYS A 214 -0.04 15.09 30.67
N TYR A 215 1.18 15.05 31.19
CA TYR A 215 1.56 15.85 32.36
C TYR A 215 1.51 17.35 32.08
N LYS A 216 2.05 17.83 30.95
CA LYS A 216 1.99 19.26 30.56
C LYS A 216 0.56 19.78 30.46
N ARG A 217 -0.32 19.04 29.76
CA ARG A 217 -1.75 19.42 29.63
C ARG A 217 -2.52 19.43 30.95
N ARG A 218 -2.08 18.66 31.96
CA ARG A 218 -2.67 18.71 33.30
C ARG A 218 -2.23 19.96 34.06
N GLN A 219 -0.98 20.37 33.91
CA GLN A 219 -0.45 21.58 34.56
C GLN A 219 -1.02 22.87 33.95
N GLU A 220 -1.30 22.90 32.64
CA GLU A 220 -1.91 24.05 31.95
C GLU A 220 -3.41 24.23 32.27
N ASN A 221 -4.07 23.19 32.78
CA ASN A 221 -5.50 23.19 33.11
C ASN A 221 -5.79 23.31 34.63
N THR A 222 -4.76 23.53 35.45
CA THR A 222 -4.83 23.83 36.89
C THR A 222 -4.35 25.23 37.14
#